data_AF-A0A139CV05-F1
#
_entry.id   AF-A0A139CV05-F1
#
_cell.length_a   1.000
_cell.length_b   1.000
_cell.length_c   1.000
_cell.angle_alpha   90.00
_cell.angle_beta   90.00
_cell.angle_gamma   90.00
#
_symmetry.space_group_name_H-M   'P 1'
#
loop_
_entity.id
_entity.type
_entity.pdbx_description
1 polymer ?
#
loop_
_entity_poly.entity_id
_entity_poly.type
_entity_poly.pdbx_seq_one_letter_code
_entity_poly.pdbx_strand_id
1 'polypeptide(L)'
;MEDLMTPLDIYNKEFNKTFSVWSYNVDEVDEFLDLVGEAYEYIYLENEELNKELTELKERLRDYKEREETLSKTIDTVKTTADNQQQNAKQEAEAIIRNAQSKAELIIEKAEVQAEKVLKEADKQIAEKRREYKNLIEHEQLFTIKFKTLLNTYLTMLEDKEDMDDLKEEFNEEFEANLKEDLDEDDLQTLKFSQEEVATIEEA
;
A
#
# COMPACT_ATOMS: atom_id res chain seq x y z
N MET A 1 -14.94 -72.98 14.19
CA MET A 1 -16.33 -73.05 14.66
C MET A 1 -16.54 -74.53 14.95
N GLU A 2 -16.91 -74.90 16.18
CA GLU A 2 -17.24 -76.29 16.49
C GLU A 2 -18.26 -76.80 15.47
N ASP A 3 -18.08 -78.03 15.01
CA ASP A 3 -18.89 -78.67 13.97
C ASP A 3 -20.30 -78.92 14.54
N LEU A 4 -21.12 -77.86 14.55
CA LEU A 4 -22.53 -77.95 14.90
C LEU A 4 -23.26 -78.62 13.74
N MET A 5 -24.04 -79.65 14.08
CA MET A 5 -24.90 -80.37 13.13
C MET A 5 -25.80 -79.37 12.39
N THR A 6 -25.87 -79.50 11.07
CA THR A 6 -26.85 -78.80 10.24
C THR A 6 -28.25 -79.40 10.45
N PRO A 7 -29.33 -78.70 10.08
CA PRO A 7 -30.67 -79.29 10.10
C PRO A 7 -30.73 -80.61 9.32
N LEU A 8 -30.00 -80.69 8.20
CA LEU A 8 -29.87 -81.89 7.39
C LEU A 8 -29.16 -83.04 8.11
N ASP A 9 -28.22 -82.75 9.02
CA ASP A 9 -27.54 -83.75 9.85
C ASP A 9 -28.46 -84.31 10.95
N ILE A 10 -29.47 -83.54 11.38
CA ILE A 10 -30.52 -84.00 12.31
C ILE A 10 -31.46 -84.98 11.59
N TYR A 11 -31.91 -84.63 10.38
CA TYR A 11 -32.77 -85.50 9.57
C TYR A 11 -32.10 -86.81 9.13
N ASN A 12 -30.79 -86.78 8.88
CA ASN A 12 -30.02 -87.96 8.49
C ASN A 12 -29.46 -88.76 9.67
N LYS A 13 -29.87 -88.46 10.91
CA LYS A 13 -29.29 -89.08 12.09
C LYS A 13 -29.83 -90.50 12.30
N GLU A 14 -28.99 -91.50 12.04
CA GLU A 14 -29.33 -92.89 12.37
C GLU A 14 -28.87 -93.27 13.78
N PHE A 15 -29.78 -93.89 14.55
CA PHE A 15 -29.49 -94.45 15.88
C PHE A 15 -29.29 -95.98 15.81
N ASN A 16 -28.29 -96.48 16.54
CA ASN A 16 -28.05 -97.92 16.66
C ASN A 16 -29.16 -98.62 17.45
N LYS A 17 -29.84 -99.60 16.83
CA LYS A 17 -30.89 -100.39 17.49
C LYS A 17 -30.28 -101.36 18.52
N THR A 18 -30.49 -101.10 19.81
CA THR A 18 -30.04 -101.98 20.91
C THR A 18 -31.23 -102.71 21.52
N PHE A 19 -31.16 -104.05 21.62
CA PHE A 19 -32.25 -104.93 22.08
C PHE A 19 -32.43 -104.95 23.62
N SER A 20 -32.38 -103.79 24.26
CA SER A 20 -32.62 -103.64 25.71
C SER A 20 -34.10 -103.36 26.00
N VAL A 21 -34.61 -103.96 27.08
CA VAL A 21 -36.01 -103.89 27.55
C VAL A 21 -36.47 -102.47 27.95
N TRP A 22 -35.55 -101.50 28.02
CA TRP A 22 -35.80 -100.07 28.28
C TRP A 22 -35.35 -99.15 27.13
N SER A 23 -35.58 -99.55 25.88
CA SER A 23 -35.26 -98.72 24.70
C SER A 23 -36.39 -97.73 24.41
N TYR A 24 -36.03 -96.56 23.85
CA TYR A 24 -36.99 -95.57 23.36
C TYR A 24 -37.76 -96.12 22.14
N ASN A 25 -39.01 -95.68 21.98
CA ASN A 25 -39.81 -96.02 20.81
C ASN A 25 -39.25 -95.30 19.58
N VAL A 26 -38.89 -96.04 18.53
CA VAL A 26 -38.28 -95.49 17.32
C VAL A 26 -39.22 -94.51 16.62
N ASP A 27 -40.52 -94.83 16.53
CA ASP A 27 -41.50 -93.97 15.85
C ASP A 27 -41.69 -92.62 16.57
N GLU A 28 -41.66 -92.63 17.92
CA GLU A 28 -41.79 -91.42 18.75
C GLU A 28 -40.51 -90.56 18.72
N VAL A 29 -39.35 -91.21 18.61
CA VAL A 29 -38.06 -90.52 18.42
C VAL A 29 -38.00 -89.89 17.04
N ASP A 30 -38.45 -90.57 15.98
CA ASP A 30 -38.48 -90.03 14.61
C ASP A 30 -39.42 -88.82 14.52
N GLU A 31 -40.65 -88.89 15.07
CA GLU A 31 -41.55 -87.71 15.15
C GLU A 31 -40.94 -86.54 15.93
N PHE A 32 -40.20 -86.82 17.01
CA PHE A 32 -39.51 -85.78 17.76
C PHE A 32 -38.33 -85.17 16.98
N LEU A 33 -37.56 -85.98 16.26
CA LEU A 33 -36.46 -85.52 15.42
C LEU A 33 -36.95 -84.64 14.27
N ASP A 34 -38.10 -84.95 13.67
CA ASP A 34 -38.70 -84.11 12.63
C ASP A 34 -39.03 -82.72 13.19
N LEU A 35 -39.64 -82.67 14.39
CA LEU A 35 -40.01 -81.42 15.05
C LEU A 35 -38.79 -80.61 15.50
N VAL A 36 -37.73 -81.28 15.96
CA VAL A 36 -36.44 -80.66 16.29
C VAL A 36 -35.75 -80.17 15.03
N GLY A 37 -35.80 -80.92 13.94
CA GLY A 37 -35.25 -80.56 12.63
C GLY A 37 -35.87 -79.28 12.09
N GLU A 38 -37.21 -79.20 12.09
CA GLU A 38 -37.94 -78.00 11.63
C GLU A 38 -37.62 -76.77 12.49
N ALA A 39 -37.64 -76.93 13.82
CA ALA A 39 -37.32 -75.82 14.73
C ALA A 39 -35.87 -75.37 14.59
N TYR A 40 -34.94 -76.31 14.38
CA TYR A 40 -33.53 -76.00 14.17
C TYR A 40 -33.28 -75.33 12.81
N GLU A 41 -33.95 -75.76 11.75
CA GLU A 41 -33.91 -75.12 10.44
C GLU A 41 -34.40 -73.67 10.51
N TYR A 42 -35.54 -73.43 11.17
CA TYR A 42 -36.06 -72.09 11.39
C TYR A 42 -35.04 -71.17 12.09
N ILE A 43 -34.48 -71.64 13.21
CA ILE A 43 -33.48 -70.87 13.98
C ILE A 43 -32.20 -70.65 13.17
N TYR A 44 -31.78 -71.66 12.39
CA TYR A 44 -30.58 -71.59 11.56
C TYR A 44 -30.72 -70.51 10.48
N LEU A 45 -31.84 -70.49 9.76
CA LEU A 45 -32.13 -69.50 8.73
C LEU A 45 -32.27 -68.09 9.31
N GLU A 46 -32.97 -67.95 10.43
CA GLU A 46 -33.09 -66.65 11.14
C GLU A 46 -31.71 -66.16 11.60
N ASN A 47 -30.84 -67.04 12.08
CA ASN A 47 -29.49 -66.67 12.48
C ASN A 47 -28.63 -66.21 11.29
N GLU A 48 -28.71 -66.89 10.14
CA GLU A 48 -28.03 -66.46 8.92
C GLU A 48 -28.51 -65.09 8.46
N GLU A 49 -29.83 -64.84 8.46
CA GLU A 49 -30.41 -63.56 8.08
C GLU A 49 -29.95 -62.44 9.01
N LEU A 50 -30.04 -62.64 10.33
CA LEU A 50 -29.56 -61.69 11.34
C LEU A 50 -28.06 -61.41 11.22
N ASN A 51 -27.24 -62.44 10.93
CA ASN A 51 -25.80 -62.25 10.72
C ASN A 51 -25.50 -61.42 9.46
N LYS A 52 -26.31 -61.61 8.40
CA LYS A 52 -26.22 -60.80 7.18
C LYS A 52 -26.55 -59.34 7.47
N GLU A 53 -27.68 -59.07 8.12
CA GLU A 53 -28.08 -57.71 8.51
C GLU A 53 -27.05 -57.06 9.42
N LEU A 54 -26.52 -57.80 10.40
CA LEU A 54 -25.47 -57.32 11.31
C LEU A 54 -24.21 -56.91 10.53
N THR A 55 -23.84 -57.69 9.52
CA THR A 55 -22.66 -57.40 8.68
C THR A 55 -22.89 -56.13 7.87
N GLU A 56 -24.05 -56.00 7.22
CA GLU A 56 -24.42 -54.79 6.48
C GLU A 56 -24.48 -53.54 7.38
N LEU A 57 -25.08 -53.64 8.56
CA LEU A 57 -25.11 -52.53 9.52
C LEU A 57 -23.71 -52.13 9.99
N LYS A 58 -22.83 -53.10 10.24
CA LYS A 58 -21.44 -52.83 10.64
C LYS A 58 -20.66 -52.12 9.53
N GLU A 59 -20.84 -52.52 8.28
CA GLU A 59 -20.23 -51.83 7.14
C GLU A 59 -20.73 -50.39 7.01
N ARG A 60 -22.06 -50.18 7.06
CA ARG A 60 -22.64 -48.82 7.03
C ARG A 60 -22.14 -47.96 8.18
N LEU A 61 -22.03 -48.52 9.39
CA LEU A 61 -21.49 -47.80 10.55
C LEU A 61 -20.02 -47.41 10.33
N ARG A 62 -19.23 -48.29 9.71
CA ARG A 62 -17.83 -48.00 9.37
C ARG A 62 -17.74 -46.82 8.40
N ASP A 63 -18.54 -46.84 7.35
CA ASP A 63 -18.61 -45.75 6.36
C ASP A 63 -19.04 -44.42 7.00
N TYR A 64 -20.02 -44.45 7.91
CA TYR A 64 -20.43 -43.25 8.63
C TYR A 64 -19.31 -42.68 9.49
N LYS A 65 -18.58 -43.53 10.22
CA LYS A 65 -17.43 -43.09 11.03
C LYS A 65 -16.31 -42.50 10.18
N GLU A 66 -16.01 -43.09 9.02
CA GLU A 66 -14.98 -42.58 8.11
C GLU A 66 -15.38 -41.21 7.52
N ARG A 67 -16.65 -41.04 7.17
CA ARG A 67 -17.20 -39.75 6.72
C ARG A 67 -17.19 -38.70 7.83
N GLU A 68 -17.55 -39.07 9.05
CA GLU A 68 -17.50 -38.19 10.22
C GLU A 68 -16.06 -37.71 10.48
N GLU A 69 -15.09 -38.63 10.45
CA GLU A 69 -13.67 -38.30 10.63
C GLU A 69 -13.18 -37.35 9.53
N THR A 70 -13.55 -37.63 8.27
CA THR A 70 -13.20 -36.77 7.14
C THR A 70 -13.82 -35.38 7.25
N LEU A 71 -15.10 -35.31 7.67
CA LEU A 71 -15.79 -34.05 7.89
C LEU A 71 -15.14 -33.25 9.02
N SER A 72 -14.80 -33.91 10.13
CA SER A 72 -14.10 -33.30 11.26
C SER A 72 -12.75 -32.70 10.83
N LYS A 73 -11.93 -33.46 10.11
CA LYS A 73 -10.66 -32.97 9.53
C LYS A 73 -10.88 -31.79 8.57
N THR A 74 -11.95 -31.84 7.78
CA THR A 74 -12.29 -30.75 6.86
C THR A 74 -12.67 -29.49 7.63
N ILE A 75 -13.44 -29.60 8.71
CA ILE A 75 -13.80 -28.46 9.57
C ILE A 75 -12.56 -27.85 10.21
N ASP A 76 -11.64 -28.67 10.71
CA ASP A 76 -10.40 -28.19 11.32
C ASP A 76 -9.53 -27.45 10.30
N THR A 77 -9.36 -28.01 9.10
CA THR A 77 -8.60 -27.35 8.02
C THR A 77 -9.25 -26.04 7.57
N VAL A 78 -10.59 -25.99 7.45
CA VAL A 78 -11.33 -24.76 7.14
C VAL A 78 -11.11 -23.72 8.23
N LYS A 79 -11.19 -24.10 9.51
CA LYS A 79 -10.97 -23.19 10.64
C LYS A 79 -9.54 -22.64 10.63
N THR A 80 -8.54 -23.50 10.53
CA THR A 80 -7.13 -23.08 10.45
C THR A 80 -6.88 -22.18 9.23
N THR A 81 -7.49 -22.49 8.09
CA THR A 81 -7.37 -21.65 6.89
C THR A 81 -8.00 -20.27 7.09
N ALA A 82 -9.18 -20.21 7.70
CA ALA A 82 -9.85 -18.96 8.01
C ALA A 82 -9.04 -18.11 9.00
N ASP A 83 -8.49 -18.73 10.05
CA ASP A 83 -7.64 -18.07 11.04
C ASP A 83 -6.36 -17.52 10.38
N ASN A 84 -5.69 -18.32 9.55
CA ASN A 84 -4.51 -17.90 8.80
C ASN A 84 -4.83 -16.75 7.82
N GLN A 85 -5.96 -16.83 7.12
CA GLN A 85 -6.40 -15.77 6.21
C GLN A 85 -6.66 -14.46 6.96
N GLN A 86 -7.29 -14.54 8.14
CA GLN A 86 -7.54 -13.37 8.98
C GLN A 86 -6.23 -12.77 9.51
N GLN A 87 -5.28 -13.61 9.93
CA GLN A 87 -3.97 -13.17 10.39
C GLN A 87 -3.18 -12.49 9.28
N ASN A 88 -3.13 -13.09 8.08
CA ASN A 88 -2.45 -12.52 6.92
C ASN A 88 -3.07 -11.17 6.53
N ALA A 89 -4.41 -11.08 6.45
CA ALA A 89 -5.09 -9.83 6.15
C ALA A 89 -4.78 -8.73 7.19
N LYS A 90 -4.68 -9.07 8.48
CA LYS A 90 -4.25 -8.11 9.52
C LYS A 90 -2.81 -7.65 9.31
N GLN A 91 -1.88 -8.57 9.05
CA GLN A 91 -0.47 -8.24 8.82
C GLN A 91 -0.29 -7.35 7.58
N GLU A 92 -0.99 -7.67 6.49
CA GLU A 92 -1.00 -6.85 5.27
C GLU A 92 -1.58 -5.47 5.52
N ALA A 93 -2.70 -5.36 6.23
CA ALA A 93 -3.31 -4.08 6.58
C ALA A 93 -2.34 -3.21 7.41
N GLU A 94 -1.70 -3.79 8.43
CA GLU A 94 -0.68 -3.08 9.21
C GLU A 94 0.52 -2.65 8.37
N ALA A 95 0.98 -3.50 7.44
CA ALA A 95 2.07 -3.16 6.53
C ALA A 95 1.69 -2.00 5.59
N ILE A 96 0.46 -1.99 5.09
CA ILE A 96 -0.08 -0.88 4.28
C ILE A 96 -0.09 0.41 5.08
N ILE A 97 -0.59 0.38 6.32
CA ILE A 97 -0.63 1.55 7.21
C ILE A 97 0.79 2.08 7.47
N ARG A 98 1.73 1.20 7.84
CA ARG A 98 3.13 1.59 8.08
C ARG A 98 3.78 2.22 6.84
N ASN A 99 3.58 1.62 5.67
CA ASN A 99 4.10 2.15 4.41
C ASN A 99 3.46 3.50 4.04
N ALA A 100 2.16 3.68 4.28
CA ALA A 100 1.48 4.94 4.05
C ALA A 100 1.99 6.04 4.99
N GLN A 101 2.19 5.72 6.27
CA GLN A 101 2.77 6.63 7.27
C GLN A 101 4.17 7.07 6.87
N SER A 102 5.07 6.13 6.55
CA SER A 102 6.43 6.45 6.12
C SER A 102 6.46 7.29 4.83
N LYS A 103 5.57 7.01 3.87
CA LYS A 103 5.44 7.86 2.67
C LYS A 103 4.95 9.26 2.98
N ALA A 104 3.99 9.40 3.91
CA ALA A 104 3.48 10.69 4.32
C ALA A 104 4.57 11.52 5.01
N GLU A 105 5.33 10.92 5.93
CA GLU A 105 6.48 11.55 6.59
C GLU A 105 7.50 12.05 5.56
N LEU A 106 7.86 11.21 4.58
CA LEU A 106 8.80 11.58 3.53
C LEU A 106 8.28 12.70 2.61
N ILE A 107 6.97 12.77 2.38
CA ILE A 107 6.35 13.88 1.63
C ILE A 107 6.45 15.18 2.43
N ILE A 108 6.14 15.13 3.74
CA ILE A 108 6.24 16.29 4.63
C ILE A 108 7.67 16.79 4.69
N GLU A 109 8.64 15.90 4.93
CA GLU A 109 10.06 16.24 4.98
C GLU A 109 10.53 16.91 3.67
N LYS A 110 10.14 16.36 2.52
CA LYS A 110 10.46 16.98 1.22
C LYS A 110 9.82 18.36 1.05
N ALA A 111 8.57 18.53 1.50
CA ALA A 111 7.88 19.81 1.41
C ALA A 111 8.55 20.86 2.32
N GLU A 112 8.97 20.47 3.53
CA GLU A 112 9.69 21.34 4.47
C GLU A 112 11.03 21.78 3.90
N VAL A 113 11.84 20.85 3.35
CA VAL A 113 13.12 21.17 2.72
C VAL A 113 12.94 22.10 1.51
N GLN A 114 11.90 21.88 0.70
CA GLN A 114 11.59 22.76 -0.42
C GLN A 114 11.14 24.15 0.05
N ALA A 115 10.31 24.23 1.08
CA ALA A 115 9.87 25.49 1.66
C ALA A 115 11.06 26.28 2.23
N GLU A 116 11.96 25.63 2.96
CA GLU A 116 13.18 26.26 3.48
C GLU A 116 14.06 26.80 2.34
N LYS A 117 14.22 26.04 1.26
CA LYS A 117 14.97 26.48 0.08
C LYS A 117 14.33 27.73 -0.57
N VAL A 118 13.01 27.75 -0.73
CA VAL A 118 12.28 28.89 -1.29
C VAL A 118 12.44 30.13 -0.39
N LEU A 119 12.31 29.96 0.93
CA LEU A 119 12.49 31.07 1.88
C LEU A 119 13.91 31.64 1.80
N LYS A 120 14.93 30.77 1.76
CA LYS A 120 16.33 31.19 1.66
C LYS A 120 16.62 31.94 0.37
N GLU A 121 16.04 31.50 -0.74
CA GLU A 121 16.17 32.19 -2.03
C GLU A 121 15.45 33.54 -2.03
N ALA A 122 14.25 33.61 -1.43
CA ALA A 122 13.52 34.86 -1.26
C ALA A 122 14.31 35.86 -0.39
N ASP A 123 14.89 35.42 0.72
CA ASP A 123 15.74 36.25 1.58
C ASP A 123 16.95 36.80 0.84
N LYS A 124 17.57 35.97 -0.02
CA LYS A 124 18.69 36.39 -0.87
C LYS A 124 18.26 37.48 -1.85
N GLN A 125 17.14 37.29 -2.55
CA GLN A 125 16.62 38.29 -3.48
C GLN A 125 16.24 39.59 -2.77
N ILE A 126 15.66 39.52 -1.58
CA ILE A 126 15.35 40.70 -0.76
C ILE A 126 16.64 41.43 -0.39
N ALA A 127 17.71 40.71 -0.01
CA ALA A 127 19.00 41.31 0.30
C ALA A 127 19.63 42.01 -0.92
N GLU A 128 19.57 41.38 -2.10
CA GLU A 128 19.99 41.98 -3.37
C GLU A 128 19.20 43.25 -3.70
N LYS A 129 17.85 43.19 -3.64
CA LYS A 129 17.01 44.36 -3.90
C LYS A 129 17.23 45.49 -2.91
N ARG A 130 17.49 45.19 -1.64
CA ARG A 130 17.88 46.22 -0.65
C ARG A 130 19.22 46.87 -0.99
N ARG A 131 20.18 46.10 -1.51
CA ARG A 131 21.48 46.63 -1.94
C ARG A 131 21.31 47.53 -3.18
N GLU A 132 20.59 47.07 -4.20
CA GLU A 132 20.27 47.87 -5.38
C GLU A 132 19.57 49.17 -4.99
N TYR A 133 18.55 49.11 -4.11
CA TYR A 133 17.83 50.28 -3.62
C TYR A 133 18.74 51.26 -2.87
N LYS A 134 19.67 50.75 -2.04
CA LYS A 134 20.64 51.59 -1.34
C LYS A 134 21.56 52.30 -2.33
N ASN A 135 22.10 51.58 -3.31
CA ASN A 135 22.95 52.17 -4.35
C ASN A 135 22.19 53.27 -5.10
N LEU A 136 20.92 53.03 -5.46
CA LEU A 136 20.09 54.02 -6.16
C LEU A 136 19.92 55.32 -5.35
N ILE A 137 19.69 55.23 -4.04
CA ILE A 137 19.63 56.40 -3.15
C ILE A 137 20.96 57.14 -3.14
N GLU A 138 22.09 56.42 -3.07
CA GLU A 138 23.43 57.03 -3.11
C GLU A 138 23.66 57.78 -4.44
N HIS A 139 23.28 57.20 -5.58
CA HIS A 139 23.34 57.86 -6.88
C HIS A 139 22.44 59.10 -6.97
N GLU A 140 21.21 59.04 -6.45
CA GLU A 140 20.29 60.20 -6.41
C GLU A 140 20.89 61.37 -5.59
N GLN A 141 21.45 61.06 -4.41
CA GLN A 141 22.08 62.05 -3.55
C GLN A 141 23.31 62.66 -4.21
N LEU A 142 24.18 61.83 -4.79
CA LEU A 142 25.36 62.29 -5.52
C LEU A 142 24.97 63.16 -6.70
N PHE A 143 23.97 62.76 -7.49
CA PHE A 143 23.45 63.57 -8.59
C PHE A 143 22.93 64.92 -8.09
N THR A 144 22.13 64.93 -7.02
CA THR A 144 21.60 66.17 -6.44
C THR A 144 22.70 67.11 -5.95
N ILE A 145 23.75 66.56 -5.30
CA ILE A 145 24.90 67.35 -4.86
C ILE A 145 25.67 67.89 -6.08
N LYS A 146 26.01 67.04 -7.05
CA LYS A 146 26.70 67.44 -8.29
C LYS A 146 25.92 68.52 -9.04
N PHE A 147 24.61 68.35 -9.20
CA PHE A 147 23.73 69.29 -9.90
C PHE A 147 23.61 70.63 -9.17
N LYS A 148 23.51 70.63 -7.84
CA LYS A 148 23.53 71.88 -7.04
C LYS A 148 24.86 72.60 -7.14
N THR A 149 25.97 71.87 -7.08
CA THR A 149 27.31 72.45 -7.25
C THR A 149 27.43 73.09 -8.64
N LEU A 150 26.98 72.41 -9.68
CA LEU A 150 26.98 72.93 -11.06
C LEU A 150 26.19 74.24 -11.17
N LEU A 151 24.95 74.27 -10.67
CA LEU A 151 24.13 75.48 -10.71
C LEU A 151 24.76 76.63 -9.92
N ASN A 152 25.36 76.34 -8.76
CA ASN A 152 26.07 77.35 -7.97
C ASN A 152 27.30 77.87 -8.72
N THR A 153 28.07 77.00 -9.39
CA THR A 153 29.19 77.41 -10.24
C THR A 153 28.72 78.34 -11.35
N TYR A 154 27.64 78.01 -12.07
CA TYR A 154 27.07 78.89 -13.08
C TYR A 154 26.56 80.23 -12.52
N LEU A 155 25.97 80.23 -11.32
CA LEU A 155 25.56 81.45 -10.64
C LEU A 155 26.75 82.35 -10.29
N THR A 156 27.82 81.77 -9.75
CA THR A 156 29.06 82.51 -9.46
C THR A 156 29.71 83.03 -10.74
N MET A 157 29.71 82.26 -11.84
CA MET A 157 30.18 82.69 -13.16
C MET A 157 29.33 83.82 -13.77
N LEU A 158 28.04 83.92 -13.44
CA LEU A 158 27.19 85.03 -13.88
C LEU A 158 27.39 86.29 -13.02
N GLU A 159 27.81 86.12 -11.76
CA GLU A 159 28.13 87.21 -10.84
C GLU A 159 29.49 87.83 -11.14
N ASP A 160 30.49 87.00 -11.49
CA ASP A 160 31.81 87.43 -11.95
C ASP A 160 31.79 87.64 -13.47
N LYS A 161 31.73 88.90 -13.92
CA LYS A 161 31.72 89.30 -15.33
C LYS A 161 33.06 89.04 -16.06
N GLU A 162 33.56 87.82 -16.08
CA GLU A 162 34.68 87.39 -16.92
C GLU A 162 34.21 86.47 -18.05
N ASP A 163 34.93 86.51 -19.18
CA ASP A 163 34.48 86.08 -20.51
C ASP A 163 33.99 84.62 -20.55
N MET A 164 32.69 84.47 -20.76
CA MET A 164 31.89 83.24 -20.69
C MET A 164 32.19 82.18 -21.76
N ASP A 165 33.05 82.45 -22.73
CA ASP A 165 33.20 81.58 -23.91
C ASP A 165 34.40 80.63 -23.81
N ASP A 166 35.51 81.04 -23.19
CA ASP A 166 36.72 80.20 -23.09
C ASP A 166 36.56 79.04 -22.08
N LEU A 167 35.71 79.20 -21.07
CA LEU A 167 35.48 78.19 -20.02
C LEU A 167 34.35 77.20 -20.34
N LYS A 168 33.49 77.49 -21.33
CA LYS A 168 32.44 76.56 -21.77
C LYS A 168 33.01 75.35 -22.49
N GLU A 169 34.07 75.55 -23.27
CA GLU A 169 34.75 74.48 -24.00
C GLU A 169 35.46 73.53 -23.04
N GLU A 170 36.22 74.07 -22.08
CA GLU A 170 36.94 73.29 -21.07
C GLU A 170 35.97 72.49 -20.17
N PHE A 171 34.83 73.10 -19.81
CA PHE A 171 33.79 72.44 -19.02
C PHE A 171 33.05 71.33 -19.78
N ASN A 172 32.79 71.50 -21.08
CA ASN A 172 32.07 70.50 -21.86
C ASN A 172 32.91 69.22 -22.05
N GLU A 173 34.23 69.37 -22.18
CA GLU A 173 35.17 68.25 -22.24
C GLU A 173 35.28 67.51 -20.89
N GLU A 174 35.34 68.24 -19.77
CA GLU A 174 35.41 67.63 -18.43
C GLU A 174 34.09 66.97 -18.02
N PHE A 175 32.95 67.54 -18.41
CA PHE A 175 31.63 66.94 -18.20
C PHE A 175 31.45 65.64 -19.01
N GLU A 176 31.85 65.63 -20.29
CA GLU A 176 31.80 64.42 -21.12
C GLU A 176 32.75 63.31 -20.65
N ALA A 177 33.93 63.66 -20.14
CA ALA A 177 34.89 62.70 -19.62
C ALA A 177 34.35 62.00 -18.36
N ASN A 178 33.82 62.78 -17.41
CA ASN A 178 33.25 62.26 -16.17
C ASN A 178 31.95 61.46 -16.40
N LEU A 179 31.16 61.79 -17.43
CA LEU A 179 29.97 61.05 -17.80
C LEU A 179 30.30 59.65 -18.37
N LYS A 180 31.46 59.50 -19.03
CA LYS A 180 31.94 58.23 -19.61
C LYS A 180 32.66 57.34 -18.60
N GLU A 181 33.13 57.88 -17.48
CA GLU A 181 33.88 57.14 -16.47
C GLU A 181 32.96 56.45 -15.42
N ASP A 182 31.81 57.05 -15.12
CA ASP A 182 30.89 56.61 -14.04
C ASP A 182 29.66 55.82 -14.52
N LEU A 183 29.44 55.67 -15.83
CA LEU A 183 28.31 54.93 -16.42
C LEU A 183 28.84 53.71 -17.18
N ASP A 184 28.36 52.52 -16.82
CA ASP A 184 28.65 51.30 -17.59
C ASP A 184 28.05 51.44 -19.00
N GLU A 185 28.59 50.71 -19.99
CA GLU A 185 28.12 50.77 -21.40
C GLU A 185 26.59 50.54 -21.53
N ASP A 186 26.01 49.77 -20.60
CA ASP A 186 24.56 49.52 -20.51
C ASP A 186 23.75 50.73 -19.99
N ASP A 187 24.30 51.52 -19.07
CA ASP A 187 23.65 52.75 -18.57
C ASP A 187 23.68 53.84 -19.65
N LEU A 188 24.76 53.90 -20.43
CA LEU A 188 24.87 54.79 -21.60
C LEU A 188 23.89 54.40 -22.72
N GLN A 189 23.60 53.11 -22.90
CA GLN A 189 22.60 52.65 -23.87
C GLN A 189 21.17 52.96 -23.44
N THR A 190 20.84 52.81 -22.16
CA THR A 190 19.49 53.14 -21.64
C THR A 190 19.22 54.65 -21.62
N LEU A 191 20.23 55.48 -21.36
CA LEU A 191 20.14 56.94 -21.52
C LEU A 191 19.93 57.35 -22.99
N LYS A 192 20.61 56.72 -23.94
CA LYS A 192 20.38 56.96 -25.38
C LYS A 192 18.99 56.56 -25.83
N PHE A 193 18.49 55.41 -25.36
CA PHE A 193 17.15 54.92 -25.69
C PHE A 193 16.06 55.87 -25.16
N SER A 194 16.21 56.38 -23.93
CA SER A 194 15.26 57.35 -23.38
C SER A 194 15.32 58.72 -24.07
N GLN A 195 16.49 59.17 -24.55
CA GLN A 195 16.58 60.40 -25.34
C GLN A 195 15.95 60.28 -26.74
N GLU A 196 16.06 59.13 -27.41
CA GLU A 196 15.39 58.88 -28.69
C GLU A 196 13.85 58.82 -28.56
N GLU A 197 13.34 58.25 -27.46
CA GLU A 197 11.89 58.24 -27.16
C GLU A 197 11.36 59.63 -26.79
N VAL A 198 12.15 60.48 -26.12
CA VAL A 198 11.75 61.86 -25.80
C VAL A 198 11.77 62.75 -27.04
N ALA A 199 12.75 62.58 -27.93
CA ALA A 199 12.83 63.34 -29.19
C ALA A 199 11.68 63.03 -30.16
N THR A 200 11.18 61.79 -30.18
CA THR A 200 10.02 61.41 -31.01
C THR A 200 8.68 61.96 -30.49
N ILE A 201 8.62 62.37 -29.23
CA ILE A 201 7.42 63.01 -28.64
C ILE A 201 7.42 64.52 -28.89
N GLU A 202 8.58 65.17 -29.03
CA GLU A 202 8.66 66.61 -29.34
C GLU A 202 8.46 66.95 -30.83
N GLU A 203 8.59 65.97 -31.74
CA GLU A 203 8.32 66.15 -33.19
C GLU A 203 6.89 65.79 -33.64
N ALA A 204 5.96 65.48 -32.71
CA ALA A 204 4.56 65.14 -32.98
C ALA A 204 3.57 66.23 -32.51
#